data_AF-A0A7Z9CT44-F1
#
_entry.id   AF-A0A7Z9CT44-F1
#
_cell.length_a   1.000
_cell.length_b   1.000
_cell.length_c   1.000
_cell.angle_alpha   90.00
_cell.angle_beta   90.00
_cell.angle_gamma   90.00
#
_symmetry.space_group_name_H-M   'P 1'
#
loop_
_entity.id
_entity.type
_entity.pdbx_description
1 polymer ?
#
loop_
_entity_poly.entity_id
_entity_poly.type
_entity_poly.pdbx_seq_one_letter_code
_entity_poly.pdbx_strand_id
1 'polypeptide(L)'
;MSVPQTKSELLSAIDKNFDKLIGYLHAIPAELTADRAMDGHAKGSQMSIHDLVSYLLGWNALVVKWIVSDAKGLAVDFPETGYKWNQLGLLAQKFYSDYKDLSYSSLIAELQTVNNEIVRLIDERGDDILYAKPWYTKWTMGRMISFNTSSPYANACGRLRKWAKENDIRLQ
;
A
#
# COMPACT_ATOMS: atom_id res chain seq x y z
N MET A 1 5.67 6.23 -14.04
CA MET A 1 4.24 5.99 -14.34
C MET A 1 3.49 7.28 -14.11
N SER A 2 2.59 7.63 -15.02
CA SER A 2 1.67 8.75 -14.83
C SER A 2 0.75 8.48 -13.63
N VAL A 3 0.30 9.56 -12.99
CA VAL A 3 -0.72 9.50 -11.94
C VAL A 3 -2.06 9.18 -12.59
N PRO A 4 -2.82 8.16 -12.13
CA PRO A 4 -4.14 7.87 -12.69
C PRO A 4 -5.12 9.04 -12.53
N GLN A 5 -5.82 9.38 -13.61
CA GLN A 5 -6.77 10.49 -13.68
C GLN A 5 -8.22 10.04 -13.92
N THR A 6 -8.44 8.75 -14.16
CA THR A 6 -9.77 8.15 -14.36
C THR A 6 -9.88 6.83 -13.59
N LYS A 7 -11.10 6.35 -13.37
CA LYS A 7 -11.41 5.04 -12.77
C LYS A 7 -10.69 3.92 -13.51
N SER A 8 -10.75 3.93 -14.84
CA SER A 8 -10.11 2.90 -15.68
C SER A 8 -8.60 2.89 -15.51
N GLU A 9 -7.96 4.07 -15.53
CA GLU A 9 -6.53 4.18 -15.28
C GLU A 9 -6.14 3.76 -13.85
N LEU A 10 -7.00 4.05 -12.86
CA LEU A 10 -6.76 3.68 -11.47
C LEU A 10 -6.78 2.17 -11.29
N LEU A 11 -7.81 1.50 -11.79
CA LEU A 11 -7.95 0.05 -11.76
C LEU A 11 -6.77 -0.61 -12.49
N SER A 12 -6.47 -0.16 -13.71
CA SER A 12 -5.34 -0.69 -14.48
C SER A 12 -3.99 -0.49 -13.77
N ALA A 13 -3.79 0.64 -13.10
CA ALA A 13 -2.57 0.90 -12.35
C ALA A 13 -2.48 0.08 -11.06
N ILE A 14 -3.61 -0.22 -10.40
CA ILE A 14 -3.65 -1.10 -9.23
C ILE A 14 -3.33 -2.52 -9.67
N ASP A 15 -4.11 -3.08 -10.60
CA ASP A 15 -3.99 -4.43 -11.14
C ASP A 15 -2.55 -4.75 -11.57
N LYS A 16 -2.02 -3.98 -12.53
CA LYS A 16 -0.66 -4.18 -13.06
C LYS A 16 0.43 -4.15 -11.98
N ASN A 17 0.35 -3.20 -11.05
CA ASN A 17 1.41 -3.02 -10.07
C ASN A 17 1.27 -4.02 -8.91
N PHE A 18 0.05 -4.40 -8.57
CA PHE A 18 -0.23 -5.37 -7.53
C PHE A 18 0.10 -6.79 -7.97
N ASP A 19 -0.29 -7.20 -9.18
CA ASP A 19 0.07 -8.51 -9.75
C ASP A 19 1.58 -8.71 -9.77
N LYS A 20 2.31 -7.67 -10.22
CA LYS A 20 3.77 -7.68 -10.23
C LYS A 20 4.35 -7.77 -8.81
N LEU A 21 3.78 -7.03 -7.86
CA LEU A 21 4.20 -7.08 -6.46
C LEU A 21 4.00 -8.48 -5.88
N ILE A 22 2.83 -9.08 -6.05
CA ILE A 22 2.51 -10.42 -5.54
C ILE A 22 3.42 -11.48 -6.17
N GLY A 23 3.66 -11.40 -7.48
CA GLY A 23 4.62 -12.29 -8.15
C GLY A 23 6.01 -12.23 -7.53
N TYR A 24 6.50 -11.02 -7.20
CA TYR A 24 7.77 -10.86 -6.51
C TYR A 24 7.73 -11.41 -5.08
N LEU A 25 6.69 -11.10 -4.32
CA LEU A 25 6.58 -11.53 -2.92
C LEU A 25 6.54 -13.06 -2.79
N HIS A 26 5.89 -13.76 -3.73
CA HIS A 26 5.86 -15.24 -3.77
C HIS A 26 7.18 -15.88 -4.22
N ALA A 27 8.02 -15.17 -4.97
CA ALA A 27 9.31 -15.68 -5.41
C ALA A 27 10.39 -15.63 -4.31
N ILE A 28 10.13 -14.91 -3.21
CA ILE A 28 11.09 -14.69 -2.13
C ILE A 28 10.95 -15.79 -1.07
N PRO A 29 12.04 -16.51 -0.72
CA PRO A 29 12.03 -17.48 0.37
C PRO A 29 11.66 -16.82 1.70
N ALA A 30 10.74 -17.44 2.44
CA ALA A 30 10.21 -16.87 3.69
C ALA A 30 11.31 -16.62 4.74
N GLU A 31 12.36 -17.44 4.72
CA GLU A 31 13.50 -17.38 5.64
C GLU A 31 14.27 -16.07 5.54
N LEU A 32 14.26 -15.43 4.37
CA LEU A 32 14.97 -14.17 4.11
C LEU A 32 14.12 -12.93 4.40
N THR A 33 12.84 -13.11 4.71
CA THR A 33 11.90 -11.98 4.78
C THR A 33 11.99 -11.18 6.07
N ALA A 34 12.56 -11.78 7.13
CA ALA A 34 12.78 -11.14 8.41
C ALA A 34 14.09 -10.33 8.47
N ASP A 35 15.02 -10.58 7.56
CA ASP A 35 16.32 -9.92 7.54
C ASP A 35 16.17 -8.43 7.20
N ARG A 36 16.76 -7.58 8.04
CA ARG A 36 16.77 -6.12 7.83
C ARG A 36 17.86 -5.70 6.86
N ALA A 37 17.72 -6.20 5.63
CA ALA A 37 18.69 -6.01 4.54
C ALA A 37 18.19 -5.06 3.43
N MET A 38 17.03 -4.42 3.62
CA MET A 38 16.53 -3.41 2.67
C MET A 38 16.71 -2.00 3.22
N ASP A 39 17.07 -1.06 2.35
CA ASP A 39 16.97 0.36 2.67
C ASP A 39 15.54 0.71 3.10
N GLY A 40 15.42 1.28 4.30
CA GLY A 40 14.14 1.71 4.86
C GLY A 40 13.55 2.94 4.16
N HIS A 41 12.38 3.38 4.65
CA HIS A 41 11.72 4.58 4.13
C HIS A 41 12.41 5.88 4.58
N ALA A 42 13.02 5.90 5.77
CA ALA A 42 13.87 7.01 6.23
C ALA A 42 15.32 6.79 5.77
N LYS A 43 16.00 7.86 5.32
CA LYS A 43 17.40 7.78 4.87
C LYS A 43 18.28 7.25 6.01
N GLY A 44 19.06 6.20 5.72
CA GLY A 44 19.95 5.54 6.70
C GLY A 44 19.26 4.52 7.61
N SER A 45 17.94 4.33 7.50
CA SER A 45 17.25 3.22 8.16
C SER A 45 17.30 1.95 7.32
N GLN A 46 17.14 0.80 7.97
CA GLN A 46 16.96 -0.50 7.34
C GLN A 46 15.58 -1.06 7.70
N MET A 47 15.02 -1.89 6.82
CA MET A 47 13.77 -2.60 7.03
C MET A 47 13.88 -4.02 6.45
N SER A 48 12.99 -4.90 6.87
CA SER A 48 12.85 -6.22 6.26
C SER A 48 11.80 -6.23 5.13
N ILE A 49 11.69 -7.35 4.42
CA ILE A 49 10.61 -7.53 3.43
C ILE A 49 9.27 -7.67 4.16
N HIS A 50 9.26 -8.32 5.32
CA HIS A 50 8.10 -8.36 6.20
C HIS A 50 7.63 -6.96 6.62
N ASP A 51 8.57 -6.07 7.00
CA ASP A 51 8.27 -4.67 7.30
C ASP A 51 7.67 -3.97 6.07
N LEU A 52 8.21 -4.20 4.87
CA LEU A 52 7.67 -3.64 3.62
C LEU A 52 6.22 -4.09 3.35
N VAL A 53 5.90 -5.37 3.53
CA VAL A 53 4.53 -5.86 3.34
C VAL A 53 3.60 -5.30 4.42
N SER A 54 4.05 -5.23 5.66
CA SER A 54 3.33 -4.60 6.78
C SER A 54 3.00 -3.13 6.50
N TYR A 55 3.95 -2.38 5.94
CA TYR A 55 3.75 -0.99 5.49
C TYR A 55 2.62 -0.89 4.45
N LEU A 56 2.68 -1.72 3.42
CA LEU A 56 1.68 -1.71 2.34
C LEU A 56 0.29 -2.08 2.86
N LEU A 57 0.20 -3.12 3.68
CA LEU A 57 -1.04 -3.55 4.32
C LEU A 57 -1.64 -2.43 5.17
N GLY A 58 -0.82 -1.75 5.99
CA GLY A 58 -1.24 -0.62 6.80
C GLY A 58 -1.88 0.51 5.97
N TRP A 59 -1.21 0.96 4.90
CA TRP A 59 -1.74 2.01 4.04
C TRP A 59 -2.99 1.61 3.25
N ASN A 60 -3.03 0.37 2.76
CA ASN A 60 -4.21 -0.17 2.07
C ASN A 60 -5.42 -0.24 2.99
N ALA A 61 -5.25 -0.79 4.20
CA ALA A 61 -6.30 -0.88 5.20
C ALA A 61 -6.80 0.51 5.61
N LEU A 62 -5.89 1.48 5.70
CA LEU A 62 -6.21 2.85 6.08
C LEU A 62 -7.09 3.55 5.04
N VAL A 63 -6.79 3.40 3.74
CA VAL A 63 -7.63 4.01 2.70
C VAL A 63 -9.01 3.34 2.59
N VAL A 64 -9.09 2.02 2.79
CA VAL A 64 -10.38 1.31 2.93
C VAL A 64 -11.17 1.90 4.10
N LYS A 65 -10.52 2.03 5.27
CA LYS A 65 -11.15 2.59 6.47
C LYS A 65 -11.70 3.99 6.24
N TRP A 66 -10.94 4.87 5.58
CA TRP A 66 -11.40 6.22 5.27
C TRP A 66 -12.65 6.19 4.38
N ILE A 67 -12.63 5.42 3.28
CA ILE A 67 -13.74 5.34 2.33
C ILE A 67 -14.99 4.75 2.98
N VAL A 68 -14.84 3.68 3.77
CA VAL A 68 -15.97 3.02 4.44
C VAL A 68 -16.56 3.88 5.55
N SER A 69 -15.73 4.61 6.29
CA SER A 69 -16.19 5.50 7.37
C SER A 69 -16.93 6.71 6.79
N ASP A 70 -16.38 7.33 5.74
CA ASP A 70 -17.03 8.41 5.01
C ASP A 70 -18.38 7.99 4.41
N ALA A 71 -18.44 6.80 3.80
CA ALA A 71 -19.70 6.25 3.27
C ALA A 71 -20.77 6.00 4.35
N LYS A 72 -20.36 5.82 5.62
CA LYS A 72 -21.25 5.70 6.77
C LYS A 72 -21.60 7.05 7.41
N GLY A 73 -21.08 8.17 6.89
CA GLY A 73 -21.25 9.50 7.47
C GLY A 73 -20.49 9.70 8.78
N LEU A 74 -19.47 8.88 9.05
CA LEU A 74 -18.63 8.99 10.24
C LEU A 74 -17.48 9.97 9.98
N ALA A 75 -17.04 10.66 11.03
CA ALA A 75 -15.85 11.50 10.95
C ALA A 75 -14.60 10.66 10.65
N VAL A 76 -13.74 11.17 9.77
CA VAL A 76 -12.50 10.50 9.35
C VAL A 76 -11.29 11.35 9.72
N ASP A 77 -10.41 10.79 10.54
CA ASP A 77 -9.13 11.40 10.87
C ASP A 77 -8.08 11.04 9.81
N PHE A 78 -7.46 12.05 9.21
CA PHE A 78 -6.41 11.90 8.22
C PHE A 78 -5.05 12.39 8.77
N PRO A 79 -3.95 11.62 8.59
CA PRO A 79 -3.91 10.28 8.01
C PRO A 79 -4.51 9.21 8.94
N GLU A 80 -4.39 9.36 10.25
CA GLU A 80 -4.89 8.39 11.23
C GLU A 80 -5.19 9.12 12.54
N THR A 81 -6.12 8.62 13.34
CA THR A 81 -6.42 9.16 14.66
C THR A 81 -5.15 9.25 15.51
N GLY A 82 -4.83 10.46 15.96
CA GLY A 82 -3.61 10.73 16.74
C GLY A 82 -2.34 10.99 15.91
N TYR A 83 -2.41 10.97 14.58
CA TYR A 83 -1.28 11.20 13.69
C TYR A 83 -1.50 12.39 12.77
N LYS A 84 -0.41 13.09 12.44
CA LYS A 84 -0.39 14.19 11.45
C LYS A 84 0.37 13.78 10.19
N TRP A 85 0.12 14.47 9.08
CA TRP A 85 0.82 14.22 7.80
C TRP A 85 2.34 14.41 7.84
N ASN A 86 2.88 15.14 8.82
CA ASN A 86 4.33 15.24 9.03
C ASN A 86 4.89 14.11 9.92
N GLN A 87 4.04 13.16 10.35
CA GLN A 87 4.39 12.03 11.22
C GLN A 87 4.23 10.68 10.51
N LEU A 88 4.25 10.64 9.18
CA LEU A 88 4.05 9.37 8.44
C LEU A 88 5.11 8.31 8.77
N GLY A 89 6.31 8.73 9.15
CA GLY A 89 7.34 7.81 9.65
C GLY A 89 6.90 7.10 10.93
N LEU A 90 6.26 7.81 11.88
CA LEU A 90 5.71 7.21 13.10
C LEU A 90 4.51 6.30 12.81
N LEU A 91 3.66 6.71 11.86
CA LEU A 91 2.54 5.88 11.43
C LEU A 91 3.02 4.59 10.74
N ALA A 92 4.08 4.65 9.94
CA ALA A 92 4.71 3.46 9.38
C ALA A 92 5.25 2.51 10.47
N GLN A 93 5.89 3.05 11.52
CA GLN A 93 6.33 2.24 12.66
C GLN A 93 5.16 1.58 13.40
N LYS A 94 4.00 2.26 13.48
CA LYS A 94 2.77 1.65 14.00
C LYS A 94 2.39 0.42 13.19
N PHE A 95 2.41 0.49 11.87
CA PHE A 95 2.08 -0.68 11.03
C PHE A 95 3.04 -1.85 11.26
N TYR A 96 4.33 -1.59 11.41
CA TYR A 96 5.29 -2.66 11.75
C TYR A 96 4.93 -3.33 13.08
N SER A 97 4.53 -2.54 14.08
CA SER A 97 4.11 -3.06 15.37
C SER A 97 2.76 -3.80 15.31
N ASP A 98 1.80 -3.30 14.52
CA ASP A 98 0.46 -3.88 14.39
C ASP A 98 0.53 -5.30 13.80
N TYR A 99 1.45 -5.52 12.85
CA TYR A 99 1.53 -6.77 12.09
C TYR A 99 2.76 -7.63 12.39
N LYS A 100 3.57 -7.27 13.39
CA LYS A 100 4.83 -7.96 13.74
C LYS A 100 4.67 -9.47 13.97
N ASP A 101 3.52 -9.89 14.49
CA ASP A 101 3.26 -11.27 14.90
C ASP A 101 2.61 -12.09 13.77
N LEU A 102 2.28 -11.46 12.63
CA LEU A 102 1.79 -12.16 11.45
C LEU A 102 2.95 -12.84 10.71
N SER A 103 2.71 -14.06 10.23
CA SER A 103 3.64 -14.71 9.31
C SER A 103 3.69 -13.98 7.98
N TYR A 104 4.78 -14.17 7.22
CA TYR A 104 4.92 -13.57 5.90
C TYR A 104 3.80 -13.99 4.93
N SER A 105 3.38 -15.26 4.96
CA SER A 105 2.27 -15.76 4.14
C SER A 105 0.93 -15.15 4.56
N SER A 106 0.68 -14.98 5.86
CA SER A 106 -0.51 -14.30 6.37
C SER A 106 -0.53 -12.84 5.94
N LEU A 107 0.60 -12.13 6.01
CA LEU A 107 0.71 -10.75 5.52
C LEU A 107 0.35 -10.61 4.05
N ILE A 108 0.83 -11.52 3.19
CA ILE A 108 0.48 -11.51 1.76
C ILE A 108 -1.01 -11.76 1.56
N ALA A 109 -1.60 -12.72 2.29
CA ALA A 109 -3.02 -13.04 2.19
C ALA A 109 -3.92 -11.87 2.64
N GLU A 110 -3.55 -11.19 3.73
CA GLU A 110 -4.24 -9.98 4.19
C GLU A 110 -4.10 -8.83 3.19
N LEU A 111 -2.89 -8.65 2.63
CA LEU A 111 -2.65 -7.65 1.59
C LEU A 111 -3.49 -7.90 0.32
N GLN A 112 -3.64 -9.16 -0.10
CA GLN A 112 -4.52 -9.53 -1.20
C GLN A 112 -5.99 -9.22 -0.87
N THR A 113 -6.42 -9.55 0.34
CA THR A 113 -7.80 -9.32 0.80
C THR A 113 -8.16 -7.84 0.78
N VAL A 114 -7.29 -6.99 1.32
CA VAL A 114 -7.53 -5.54 1.34
C VAL A 114 -7.45 -4.93 -0.07
N ASN A 115 -6.57 -5.43 -0.95
CA ASN A 115 -6.53 -4.97 -2.34
C ASN A 115 -7.82 -5.31 -3.09
N ASN A 116 -8.37 -6.52 -2.89
CA ASN A 116 -9.65 -6.93 -3.48
C ASN A 116 -10.78 -6.02 -2.99
N GLU A 117 -10.80 -5.67 -1.70
CA GLU A 117 -11.76 -4.73 -1.14
C GLU A 117 -11.63 -3.33 -1.75
N ILE A 118 -10.40 -2.84 -1.97
CA ILE A 118 -10.17 -1.56 -2.66
C ILE A 118 -10.73 -1.59 -4.08
N VAL A 119 -10.45 -2.66 -4.84
CA VAL A 119 -10.97 -2.82 -6.21
C VAL A 119 -12.50 -2.80 -6.20
N ARG A 120 -13.14 -3.55 -5.29
CA ARG A 120 -14.59 -3.55 -5.11
C ARG A 120 -15.14 -2.14 -4.83
N LEU A 121 -14.52 -1.40 -3.91
CA LEU A 121 -14.91 -0.02 -3.58
C LEU A 121 -14.78 0.94 -4.77
N ILE A 122 -13.77 0.75 -5.62
CA ILE A 122 -13.62 1.53 -6.86
C ILE A 122 -14.71 1.16 -7.86
N ASP A 123 -15.01 -0.14 -8.01
CA ASP A 123 -16.01 -0.62 -8.96
C ASP A 123 -17.42 -0.13 -8.66
N GLU A 124 -17.77 -0.01 -7.38
CA GLU A 124 -19.05 0.56 -6.91
C GLU A 124 -19.23 2.05 -7.21
N ARG A 125 -18.17 2.76 -7.63
CA ARG A 125 -18.18 4.22 -7.80
C ARG A 125 -18.00 4.62 -9.26
N GLY A 126 -18.66 5.70 -9.66
CA GLY A 126 -18.45 6.34 -10.96
C GLY A 126 -17.18 7.18 -10.99
N ASP A 127 -16.75 7.55 -12.20
CA ASP A 127 -15.59 8.43 -12.40
C ASP A 127 -15.82 9.82 -11.78
N ASP A 128 -17.08 10.29 -11.79
CA ASP A 128 -17.51 11.54 -11.16
C ASP A 128 -17.25 11.56 -9.65
N ILE A 129 -17.50 10.43 -8.96
CA ILE A 129 -17.23 10.28 -7.53
C ILE A 129 -15.72 10.25 -7.28
N LEU A 130 -14.98 9.53 -8.13
CA LEU A 130 -13.56 9.28 -7.93
C LEU A 130 -12.68 10.48 -8.29
N TYR A 131 -13.05 11.27 -9.30
CA TYR A 131 -12.17 12.24 -9.95
C TYR A 131 -12.77 13.61 -10.22
N ALA A 132 -14.10 13.81 -10.22
CA ALA A 132 -14.66 15.12 -10.60
C ALA A 132 -14.57 16.19 -9.50
N LYS A 133 -14.45 15.80 -8.22
CA LYS A 133 -14.39 16.75 -7.10
C LYS A 133 -13.37 16.38 -6.03
N PRO A 134 -12.85 17.36 -5.27
CA PRO A 134 -12.08 17.08 -4.07
C PRO A 134 -12.92 16.27 -3.08
N TRP A 135 -12.28 15.28 -2.45
CA TRP A 135 -12.83 14.44 -1.40
C TRP A 135 -12.13 14.71 -0.06
N TYR A 136 -10.80 14.82 -0.07
CA TYR A 136 -10.02 15.23 1.08
C TYR A 136 -9.21 16.48 0.78
N THR A 137 -9.58 17.62 1.38
CA THR A 137 -9.00 18.95 1.11
C THR A 137 -9.05 19.30 -0.39
N LYS A 138 -7.92 19.21 -1.09
CA LYS A 138 -7.80 19.44 -2.54
C LYS A 138 -7.73 18.15 -3.36
N TRP A 139 -7.66 16.99 -2.71
CA TRP A 139 -7.40 15.70 -3.37
C TRP A 139 -8.70 14.96 -3.65
N THR A 140 -8.83 14.44 -4.86
CA THR A 140 -9.94 13.54 -5.24
C THR A 140 -9.81 12.19 -4.55
N MET A 141 -10.91 11.43 -4.45
CA MET A 141 -10.90 10.10 -3.84
C MET A 141 -9.96 9.14 -4.59
N GLY A 142 -10.04 9.11 -5.92
CA GLY A 142 -9.15 8.30 -6.76
C GLY A 142 -7.66 8.65 -6.56
N ARG A 143 -7.36 9.93 -6.33
CA ARG A 143 -5.99 10.34 -6.00
C ARG A 143 -5.55 9.82 -4.63
N MET A 144 -6.40 9.93 -3.60
CA MET A 144 -6.14 9.38 -2.26
C MET A 144 -5.95 7.86 -2.30
N ILE A 145 -6.73 7.13 -3.11
CA ILE A 145 -6.53 5.70 -3.35
C ILE A 145 -5.14 5.45 -3.95
N SER A 146 -4.80 6.11 -5.06
CA SER A 146 -3.52 5.89 -5.75
C SER A 146 -2.28 6.17 -4.89
N PHE A 147 -2.39 7.11 -3.92
CA PHE A 147 -1.32 7.42 -2.97
C PHE A 147 -1.05 6.28 -1.99
N ASN A 148 -2.04 5.45 -1.72
CA ASN A 148 -1.99 4.39 -0.72
C ASN A 148 -1.94 2.99 -1.35
N THR A 149 -2.08 2.87 -2.67
CA THR A 149 -2.13 1.58 -3.39
C THR A 149 -1.12 1.51 -4.54
N SER A 150 -1.53 1.83 -5.77
CA SER A 150 -0.74 1.65 -7.00
C SER A 150 0.62 2.35 -6.95
N SER A 151 0.72 3.53 -6.33
CA SER A 151 2.00 4.24 -6.21
C SER A 151 2.96 3.55 -5.23
N PRO A 152 2.54 3.20 -3.98
CA PRO A 152 3.32 2.33 -3.11
C PRO A 152 3.70 0.98 -3.70
N TYR A 153 2.81 0.28 -4.41
CA TYR A 153 3.14 -1.02 -5.04
C TYR A 153 4.27 -0.88 -6.06
N ALA A 154 4.21 0.15 -6.90
CA ALA A 154 5.26 0.46 -7.86
C ALA A 154 6.61 0.74 -7.18
N ASN A 155 6.59 1.50 -6.07
CA ASN A 155 7.79 1.77 -5.28
C ASN A 155 8.35 0.48 -4.65
N ALA A 156 7.50 -0.34 -4.04
CA ALA A 156 7.85 -1.62 -3.45
C ALA A 156 8.49 -2.56 -4.49
N CYS A 157 7.91 -2.66 -5.69
CA CYS A 157 8.51 -3.42 -6.78
C CYS A 157 9.91 -2.95 -7.14
N GLY A 158 10.17 -1.64 -7.10
CA GLY A 158 11.51 -1.07 -7.30
C GLY A 158 12.49 -1.48 -6.21
N ARG A 159 12.06 -1.41 -4.95
CA ARG A 159 12.86 -1.81 -3.78
C ARG A 159 13.18 -3.30 -3.78
N LEU A 160 12.19 -4.15 -4.06
CA LEU A 160 12.35 -5.60 -4.14
C LEU A 160 13.32 -5.99 -5.25
N ARG A 161 13.25 -5.37 -6.43
CA ARG A 161 14.24 -5.63 -7.51
C ARG A 161 15.66 -5.28 -7.11
N LYS A 162 15.85 -4.15 -6.41
CA LYS A 162 17.17 -3.75 -5.91
C LYS A 162 17.69 -4.78 -4.92
N TRP A 163 16.89 -5.10 -3.90
CA TRP A 163 17.25 -6.07 -2.88
C TRP A 163 17.52 -7.46 -3.47
N ALA A 164 16.68 -7.94 -4.38
CA ALA A 164 16.84 -9.26 -4.99
C ALA A 164 18.15 -9.37 -5.80
N LYS A 165 18.54 -8.29 -6.50
CA LYS A 165 19.84 -8.23 -7.19
C LYS A 165 21.02 -8.31 -6.22
N GLU A 166 20.90 -7.71 -5.04
CA GLU A 166 21.95 -7.71 -4.01
C GLU A 166 22.04 -9.05 -3.25
N ASN A 167 21.01 -9.90 -3.36
CA ASN A 167 20.90 -11.19 -2.67
C ASN A 167 20.81 -12.38 -3.64
N ASP A 168 21.18 -12.19 -4.92
CA ASP A 168 21.17 -13.22 -5.97
C ASP A 168 19.83 -13.96 -6.14
N ILE A 169 18.71 -13.27 -5.90
CA ILE A 169 17.35 -13.81 -6.06
C ILE A 169 16.79 -13.43 -7.44
N ARG A 170 16.28 -14.44 -8.15
CA ARG A 170 15.57 -14.25 -9.42
C ARG A 170 14.08 -14.01 -9.18
N LEU A 171 13.66 -12.76 -9.29
CA LEU A 171 12.24 -12.39 -9.36
C LEU A 171 11.68 -12.70 -10.75
N GLN A 172 10.45 -13.21 -10.82
CA GLN A 172 9.72 -13.48 -12.07
C GLN A 172 8.94 -12.23 -12.52
#